data_AF-X0T5E4-F1
#
_entry.id   AF-X0T5E4-F1
#
_cell.length_a   1.000
_cell.length_b   1.000
_cell.length_c   1.000
_cell.angle_alpha   90.00
_cell.angle_beta   90.00
_cell.angle_gamma   90.00
#
_symmetry.space_group_name_H-M   'P 1'
#
loop_
_entity.id
_entity.type
_entity.pdbx_description
1 polymer ?
#
loop_
_entity_poly.entity_id
_entity_poly.type
_entity_poly.pdbx_seq_one_letter_code
_entity_poly.pdbx_strand_id
1 'polypeptide(L)'
;MKKLCMISPLALILCFMVGCQNQEAMAELEEMKAQAEVEEQNKEIVNRMWEAWEKGNFEAFKELLAPDYVYYFPSRSTKSISREESIEFGKMLH
;
A
#
# COMPACT_ATOMS: atom_id res chain seq x y z
N MET A 1 36.81 35.55 -26.28
CA MET A 1 35.48 35.74 -25.64
C MET A 1 34.34 34.96 -26.29
N LYS A 2 34.29 34.75 -27.62
CA LYS A 2 33.25 33.94 -28.31
C LYS A 2 33.03 32.51 -27.77
N LYS A 3 34.10 31.80 -27.39
CA LYS A 3 34.00 30.44 -26.81
C LYS A 3 33.33 30.44 -25.42
N LEU A 4 33.59 31.45 -24.58
CA LEU A 4 32.95 31.61 -23.27
C LEU A 4 31.45 31.91 -23.40
N CYS A 5 31.05 32.71 -24.40
CA CYS A 5 29.63 33.02 -24.67
C CYS A 5 28.80 31.81 -25.09
N MET A 6 29.40 30.77 -25.70
CA MET A 6 28.70 29.53 -26.07
C MET A 6 28.73 28.47 -24.96
N ILE A 7 29.78 28.43 -24.14
CA ILE A 7 29.91 27.46 -23.04
C ILE A 7 28.94 27.78 -21.90
N SER A 8 28.71 29.06 -21.61
CA SER A 8 27.84 29.50 -20.52
C SER A 8 26.37 29.04 -20.64
N PRO A 9 25.67 29.20 -21.79
CA PRO A 9 24.30 28.70 -21.93
C PRO A 9 24.23 27.16 -21.92
N LEU A 10 25.23 26.47 -22.47
CA LEU A 10 25.27 25.01 -22.44
C LEU A 10 25.40 24.47 -21.00
N ALA A 11 26.26 25.09 -20.19
CA ALA A 11 26.41 24.74 -18.78
C ALA A 11 25.11 24.99 -18.00
N LEU A 12 24.41 26.10 -18.25
CA LEU A 12 23.12 26.38 -17.61
C LEU A 12 22.07 25.32 -17.97
N ILE A 13 21.95 24.94 -19.24
CA ILE A 13 20.99 23.91 -19.69
C ILE A 13 21.28 22.56 -18.99
N LEU A 14 22.54 22.17 -18.88
CA LEU A 14 22.93 20.95 -18.17
C LEU A 14 22.59 21.01 -16.67
N CYS A 15 22.83 22.15 -16.01
CA CYS A 15 22.46 22.34 -14.61
C CYS A 15 20.94 22.27 -14.38
N PHE A 16 20.13 22.83 -15.30
CA PHE A 16 18.67 22.73 -15.22
C PHE A 16 18.18 21.28 -15.40
N MET A 17 18.73 20.54 -16.37
CA MET A 17 18.34 19.13 -16.56
C MET A 17 18.68 18.26 -15.35
N VAL A 18 19.89 18.40 -14.78
CA VAL A 18 20.30 17.65 -13.58
C VAL A 18 19.50 18.07 -12.34
N GLY A 19 19.22 19.38 -12.18
CA GLY A 19 18.41 19.88 -11.07
C GLY A 19 16.97 19.37 -11.10
N CYS A 20 16.34 19.33 -12.27
CA CYS A 20 14.99 18.79 -12.44
C CYS A 20 14.92 17.27 -12.16
N GLN A 21 15.88 16.50 -12.68
CA GLN A 21 15.96 15.05 -12.42
C GLN A 21 16.10 14.74 -10.93
N ASN A 22 16.90 15.54 -10.21
CA ASN A 22 17.09 15.36 -8.77
C ASN A 22 15.81 15.66 -7.96
N GLN A 23 15.00 16.63 -8.41
CA GLN A 23 13.72 16.95 -7.77
C GLN A 23 12.66 15.85 -8.01
N GLU A 24 12.57 15.34 -9.23
CA GLU A 24 11.66 14.23 -9.57
C GLU A 24 12.01 12.95 -8.81
N ALA A 25 13.29 12.57 -8.78
CA ALA A 25 13.75 11.39 -8.04
C ALA A 25 13.53 11.52 -6.52
N MET A 26 13.63 12.72 -5.95
CA MET A 26 13.31 12.94 -4.53
C MET A 26 11.81 12.79 -4.27
N ALA A 27 10.95 13.32 -5.15
CA ALA A 27 9.50 13.18 -5.02
C ALA A 27 9.05 11.71 -5.11
N GLU A 28 9.59 10.94 -6.06
CA GLU A 28 9.34 9.50 -6.16
C GLU A 28 9.80 8.76 -4.90
N LEU A 29 10.98 9.10 -4.35
CA LEU A 29 11.47 8.47 -3.12
C LEU A 29 10.59 8.79 -1.91
N GLU A 30 10.07 10.02 -1.80
CA GLU A 30 9.14 10.41 -0.74
C GLU A 30 7.81 9.66 -0.86
N GLU A 31 7.27 9.52 -2.07
CA GLU A 31 6.07 8.73 -2.35
C GLU A 31 6.26 7.25 -1.97
N MET A 32 7.38 6.65 -2.37
CA MET A 32 7.70 5.26 -2.02
C MET A 32 7.83 5.05 -0.51
N LYS A 33 8.41 6.02 0.22
CA LYS A 33 8.50 5.96 1.68
C LYS A 33 7.13 6.07 2.34
N ALA A 34 6.28 6.98 1.87
CA ALA A 34 4.92 7.13 2.37
C ALA A 34 4.09 5.85 2.11
N GLN A 35 4.23 5.25 0.93
CA GLN A 35 3.61 3.96 0.62
C GLN A 35 4.12 2.85 1.55
N ALA A 36 5.43 2.76 1.78
CA ALA A 36 6.03 1.76 2.65
C ALA A 36 5.51 1.87 4.10
N GLU A 37 5.30 3.08 4.62
CA GLU A 37 4.72 3.30 5.94
C GLU A 37 3.28 2.79 6.02
N VAL A 38 2.45 3.09 5.02
CA VAL A 38 1.07 2.58 4.93
C VAL A 38 1.04 1.05 4.80
N GLU A 39 1.94 0.47 4.01
CA GLU A 39 2.06 -0.98 3.86
C GLU A 39 2.43 -1.67 5.17
N GLU A 40 3.29 -1.05 5.98
CA GLU A 40 3.66 -1.61 7.28
C GLU A 40 2.49 -1.59 8.27
N GLN A 41 1.72 -0.50 8.29
CA GLN A 41 0.47 -0.42 9.06
C GLN A 41 -0.55 -1.48 8.59
N ASN A 42 -0.67 -1.68 7.28
CA ASN A 42 -1.55 -2.70 6.71
C ASN A 42 -1.15 -4.12 7.12
N LYS A 43 0.16 -4.44 7.15
CA LYS A 43 0.64 -5.73 7.64
C LYS A 43 0.26 -5.95 9.10
N GLU A 44 0.42 -4.94 9.94
CA GLU A 44 0.03 -5.03 11.35
C GLU A 44 -1.47 -5.32 11.52
N ILE A 45 -2.32 -4.64 10.74
CA ILE A 45 -3.78 -4.89 10.74
C ILE A 45 -4.08 -6.34 10.31
N VAL A 46 -3.47 -6.81 9.23
CA VAL A 46 -3.67 -8.18 8.71
C VAL A 46 -3.19 -9.23 9.72
N ASN A 47 -2.06 -9.02 10.37
CA ASN A 47 -1.55 -9.92 11.41
C ASN A 47 -2.52 -10.00 12.60
N ARG A 48 -3.02 -8.86 13.09
CA ARG A 48 -4.02 -8.83 14.16
C ARG A 48 -5.33 -9.50 13.77
N MET A 49 -5.75 -9.37 12.50
CA MET A 49 -6.93 -10.03 11.98
C MET A 49 -6.78 -11.56 12.03
N TRP A 50 -5.63 -12.09 11.60
CA TRP A 50 -5.36 -13.53 11.68
C TRP A 50 -5.23 -14.04 13.11
N GLU A 51 -4.58 -13.28 13.99
CA GLU A 51 -4.49 -13.64 15.41
C GLU A 51 -5.88 -13.70 16.08
N ALA A 52 -6.75 -12.74 15.77
CA ALA A 52 -8.14 -12.75 16.25
C ALA A 52 -8.92 -13.97 15.74
N TRP A 53 -8.73 -14.33 14.47
CA TRP A 53 -9.30 -15.54 13.87
C TRP A 53 -8.83 -16.80 14.58
N GLU A 54 -7.51 -16.99 14.70
CA GLU A 54 -6.91 -18.19 15.33
C GLU A 54 -7.38 -18.39 16.78
N LYS A 55 -7.60 -17.30 17.51
CA LYS A 55 -8.09 -17.31 18.90
C LYS A 55 -9.61 -17.42 19.01
N GLY A 56 -10.35 -17.46 17.90
CA GLY A 56 -11.82 -17.42 17.89
C GLY A 56 -12.41 -16.12 18.44
N ASN A 57 -11.64 -15.02 18.48
CA ASN A 57 -12.10 -13.71 18.92
C ASN A 57 -12.81 -12.98 17.78
N PHE A 58 -14.04 -13.40 17.48
CA PHE A 58 -14.80 -12.90 16.33
C PHE A 58 -15.28 -11.45 16.47
N GLU A 59 -15.38 -10.91 17.69
CA GLU A 59 -15.67 -9.48 17.86
C GLU A 59 -14.48 -8.63 17.43
N ALA A 60 -13.26 -8.97 17.84
CA ALA A 60 -12.05 -8.29 17.36
C ALA A 60 -11.84 -8.47 15.85
N PHE A 61 -12.12 -9.67 15.32
CA PHE A 61 -12.10 -9.92 13.87
C PHE A 61 -13.10 -9.00 13.13
N LYS A 62 -14.31 -8.83 13.66
CA LYS A 62 -15.35 -7.96 13.08
C LYS A 62 -14.94 -6.49 13.09
N GLU A 63 -14.29 -6.01 14.15
CA GLU A 63 -13.81 -4.63 14.25
C GLU A 63 -12.71 -4.32 13.23
N LEU A 64 -11.89 -5.30 12.87
CA LEU A 64 -10.81 -5.15 11.89
C LEU A 64 -11.31 -5.21 10.44
N LEU A 65 -12.52 -5.71 10.20
CA LEU A 65 -13.10 -5.85 8.86
C LEU A 65 -14.12 -4.75 8.57
N ALA A 66 -13.96 -4.11 7.41
CA ALA A 66 -14.89 -3.11 6.92
C ALA A 66 -16.32 -3.70 6.78
N PRO A 67 -17.38 -2.88 6.96
CA PRO A 67 -18.77 -3.32 6.82
C PRO A 67 -19.12 -3.92 5.45
N ASP A 68 -18.40 -3.52 4.40
CA ASP A 68 -18.54 -3.98 3.03
C ASP A 68 -17.50 -5.05 2.65
N TYR A 69 -16.82 -5.65 3.64
CA TYR A 69 -15.89 -6.74 3.41
C TYR A 69 -16.53 -7.88 2.63
N VAL A 70 -15.80 -8.34 1.62
CA VAL A 70 -16.15 -9.49 0.78
C VAL A 70 -14.95 -10.41 0.66
N TYR A 71 -15.20 -11.71 0.76
CA TYR A 71 -14.18 -12.74 0.56
C TYR A 71 -14.57 -13.70 -0.54
N TYR A 72 -13.62 -13.98 -1.43
CA TYR A 72 -13.78 -14.94 -2.52
C TYR A 72 -12.86 -16.13 -2.28
N PHE A 73 -13.44 -17.31 -2.12
CA PHE A 73 -12.64 -18.54 -2.07
C PHE A 73 -12.06 -18.85 -3.45
N PRO A 74 -10.86 -19.46 -3.52
CA PRO A 74 -10.28 -19.96 -4.77
C PRO A 74 -11.01 -21.25 -5.23
N SER A 75 -12.28 -21.13 -5.60
CA SER A 75 -13.19 -22.28 -5.85
C SER A 75 -13.87 -22.27 -7.24
N ARG A 76 -13.37 -21.44 -8.18
CA ARG A 76 -14.03 -21.15 -9.48
C ARG A 76 -15.45 -20.57 -9.37
N SER A 77 -15.91 -20.28 -8.15
CA SER A 77 -17.18 -19.60 -7.89
C SER A 77 -16.98 -18.09 -7.91
N THR A 78 -17.95 -17.37 -8.47
CA THR A 78 -18.04 -15.91 -8.34
C THR A 78 -18.86 -15.49 -7.11
N LYS A 79 -19.32 -16.45 -6.30
CA LYS A 79 -20.05 -16.16 -5.07
C LYS A 79 -19.04 -15.80 -3.98
N SER A 80 -19.08 -14.54 -3.54
CA SER A 80 -18.40 -14.09 -2.33
C SER A 80 -19.15 -14.51 -1.07
N ILE A 81 -18.48 -14.37 0.07
CA ILE A 81 -19.12 -14.34 1.38
C ILE A 81 -18.94 -12.96 2.03
N SER A 82 -19.93 -12.53 2.81
CA SER A 82 -19.87 -11.29 3.59
C SER A 82 -19.01 -11.44 4.84
N ARG A 83 -18.75 -10.32 5.53
CA ARG A 83 -18.10 -10.32 6.85
C ARG A 83 -18.82 -11.22 7.86
N GLU A 84 -20.14 -11.10 7.93
CA GLU A 84 -20.96 -11.87 8.85
C GLU A 84 -20.94 -13.37 8.49
N GLU A 85 -21.00 -13.72 7.20
CA GLU A 85 -20.86 -15.10 6.74
C GLU A 85 -19.47 -15.68 7.07
N SER A 86 -18.39 -14.90 6.93
CA SER A 86 -17.03 -15.30 7.37
C SER A 86 -16.96 -15.58 8.86
N ILE A 87 -17.59 -14.73 9.69
CA ILE A 87 -17.63 -14.90 11.14
C ILE A 87 -18.40 -16.17 11.52
N GLU A 88 -19.57 -16.39 10.93
CA GLU A 88 -20.36 -17.60 11.19
C GLU A 88 -19.61 -18.86 10.71
N PHE A 89 -18.89 -18.78 9.59
CA PHE A 89 -18.00 -19.83 9.15
C PHE A 89 -16.89 -20.13 10.17
N GLY A 90 -16.22 -19.09 10.68
CA GLY A 90 -15.21 -19.22 11.73
C GLY A 90 -15.75 -19.89 12.98
N LYS A 91 -16.93 -19.46 13.48
CA LYS A 91 -17.57 -20.05 14.66
C LYS A 91 -17.90 -21.54 14.52
N MET A 92 -18.04 -22.05 13.29
CA MET A 92 -18.26 -23.49 13.04
C MET A 92 -16.95 -24.30 13.04
N LEU A 93 -15.79 -23.65 12.87
CA LEU A 93 -14.49 -24.30 12.78
C LEU A 93 -13.73 -24.38 14.11
N HIS A 94 -14.07 -23.48 15.05
CA HIS A 94 -13.51 -23.42 16.41
C HIS A 94 -14.47 -24.04 17.43
#